data_AF-A0A9P4K0V6-F1
#
_entry.id   AF-A0A9P4K0V6-F1
#
_cell.length_a   1.000
_cell.length_b   1.000
_cell.length_c   1.000
_cell.angle_alpha   90.00
_cell.angle_beta   90.00
_cell.angle_gamma   90.00
#
_symmetry.space_group_name_H-M   'P 1'
#
loop_
_entity.id
_entity.type
_entity.pdbx_description
1 polymer ?
#
loop_
_entity_poly.entity_id
_entity_poly.type
_entity_poly.pdbx_seq_one_letter_code
_entity_poly.pdbx_strand_id
1 'polypeptide(L)'
;MSYTINLSIKKDDNDTLSVVEKTCWYYSGGADWTEREGHHILSLKASGTSGMLRFRTSTGESFCLAVGVHNYSRWCDIIVDAGDDDTAVRIHPAYYSESNPRNQMLWNQLSSLERTTATGRTLTIKFFRDDGHELFAT
;
A
#
# COMPACT_ATOMS: atom_id res chain seq x y z
N MET A 1 10.83 -4.44 -16.91
CA MET A 1 10.50 -3.00 -17.07
C MET A 1 10.08 -2.47 -15.72
N SER A 2 10.66 -1.35 -15.27
CA SER A 2 10.38 -0.78 -13.95
C SER A 2 9.03 -0.08 -13.90
N TYR A 3 8.49 0.07 -12.69
CA TYR A 3 7.29 0.85 -12.41
C TYR A 3 7.57 1.81 -11.25
N THR A 4 6.90 2.95 -11.24
CA THR A 4 6.89 3.88 -10.12
C THR A 4 5.45 4.12 -9.69
N ILE A 5 5.18 4.08 -8.39
CA ILE A 5 3.89 4.46 -7.81
C ILE A 5 4.11 5.68 -6.93
N ASN A 6 3.53 6.80 -7.31
CA ASN A 6 3.55 8.06 -6.55
C ASN A 6 2.29 8.12 -5.67
N LEU A 7 2.48 8.06 -4.36
CA LEU A 7 1.41 8.13 -3.36
C LEU A 7 1.36 9.52 -2.72
N SER A 8 0.17 10.10 -2.71
CA SER A 8 -0.10 11.38 -2.02
C SER A 8 -1.13 11.15 -0.93
N ILE A 9 -0.77 11.40 0.32
CA ILE A 9 -1.69 11.21 1.44
C ILE A 9 -2.57 12.45 1.58
N LYS A 10 -3.89 12.26 1.56
CA LYS A 10 -4.89 13.30 1.85
C LYS A 10 -5.66 12.92 3.11
N LYS A 11 -6.00 13.92 3.91
CA LYS A 11 -6.80 13.75 5.12
C LYS A 11 -7.81 14.89 5.23
N ASP A 12 -9.02 14.54 5.63
CA ASP A 12 -10.11 15.50 5.85
C ASP A 12 -10.33 15.81 7.33
N ASP A 13 -9.56 15.17 8.21
CA ASP A 13 -9.58 15.39 9.66
C ASP A 13 -8.32 16.13 10.17
N ASN A 14 -8.37 16.52 11.45
CA ASN A 14 -7.25 17.15 12.14
C ASN A 14 -6.34 16.14 12.84
N ASP A 15 -6.52 14.83 12.62
CA ASP A 15 -5.68 13.81 13.23
C ASP A 15 -4.26 13.88 12.63
N THR A 16 -3.27 13.50 13.44
CA THR A 16 -1.90 13.32 12.99
C THR A 16 -1.74 11.88 12.52
N LEU A 17 -1.38 11.72 11.25
CA LEU A 17 -1.10 10.42 10.66
C LEU A 17 0.41 10.27 10.43
N SER A 18 1.01 9.25 11.02
CA SER A 18 2.44 8.98 10.90
C SER A 18 2.68 7.65 10.19
N VAL A 19 3.56 7.63 9.18
CA VAL A 19 4.10 6.37 8.65
C VAL A 19 5.12 5.84 9.65
N VAL A 20 4.84 4.68 10.24
CA VAL A 20 5.66 4.05 11.28
C VAL A 20 6.46 2.85 10.78
N GLU A 21 6.15 2.37 9.57
CA GLU A 21 6.86 1.25 8.94
C GLU A 21 6.74 1.32 7.42
N LYS A 22 7.80 0.92 6.71
CA LYS A 22 7.80 0.74 5.26
C LYS A 22 8.48 -0.55 4.91
N THR A 23 7.84 -1.37 4.09
CA THR A 23 8.43 -2.62 3.59
C THR A 23 8.44 -2.65 2.07
N CYS A 24 9.43 -3.36 1.55
CA CYS A 24 9.59 -3.65 0.13
C CYS A 24 9.63 -5.16 -0.04
N TRP A 25 8.79 -5.69 -0.93
CA TRP A 25 8.85 -7.12 -1.25
C TRP A 25 10.02 -7.41 -2.17
N TYR A 26 10.66 -8.56 -2.00
CA TYR A 26 11.95 -8.86 -2.65
C TYR A 26 11.81 -9.41 -4.09
N TYR A 27 10.61 -9.84 -4.50
CA TYR A 27 10.40 -10.33 -5.87
C TYR A 27 10.75 -9.28 -6.92
N SER A 28 11.01 -9.76 -8.14
CA SER A 28 11.21 -8.90 -9.31
C SER A 28 12.35 -7.88 -9.14
N GLY A 29 13.37 -8.22 -8.37
CA GLY A 29 14.52 -7.37 -8.08
C GLY A 29 14.31 -6.41 -6.89
N GLY A 30 13.17 -6.49 -6.22
CA GLY A 30 12.84 -5.68 -5.07
C GLY A 30 12.13 -4.37 -5.42
N ALA A 31 11.97 -3.55 -4.38
CA ALA A 31 11.40 -2.22 -4.45
C ALA A 31 12.14 -1.27 -3.52
N ASP A 32 12.00 0.03 -3.78
CA ASP A 32 12.61 1.08 -2.99
C ASP A 32 11.56 2.16 -2.66
N TRP A 33 11.39 2.48 -1.38
CA TRP A 33 10.60 3.63 -0.95
C TRP A 33 11.48 4.86 -0.83
N THR A 34 11.05 5.96 -1.43
CA THR A 34 11.63 7.29 -1.24
C THR A 34 10.55 8.29 -0.89
N GLU A 35 10.95 9.48 -0.46
CA GLU A 35 10.03 10.59 -0.20
C GLU A 35 10.51 11.84 -0.91
N ARG A 36 9.58 12.58 -1.47
CA ARG A 36 9.84 13.88 -2.08
C ARG A 36 8.62 14.77 -1.95
N GLU A 37 8.82 15.99 -1.43
CA GLU A 37 7.77 17.01 -1.35
C GLU A 37 6.47 16.52 -0.65
N GLY A 38 6.60 15.63 0.33
CA GLY A 38 5.45 15.05 1.07
C GLY A 38 4.77 13.86 0.37
N HIS A 39 5.28 13.42 -0.78
CA HIS A 39 4.82 12.22 -1.47
C HIS A 39 5.69 11.01 -1.11
N HIS A 40 5.07 9.83 -0.97
CA HIS A 40 5.79 8.56 -0.88
C HIS A 40 5.89 7.94 -2.27
N ILE A 41 7.11 7.64 -2.71
CA ILE A 41 7.38 7.14 -4.05
C ILE A 41 7.93 5.73 -3.93
N LEU A 42 7.21 4.76 -4.51
CA LEU A 42 7.62 3.37 -4.58
C LEU A 42 8.17 3.06 -5.97
N SER A 43 9.46 2.77 -6.07
CA SER A 43 10.10 2.29 -7.30
C SER A 43 10.17 0.76 -7.28
N LEU A 44 9.60 0.13 -8.30
CA LEU A 44 9.56 -1.32 -8.50
C LEU A 44 10.47 -1.66 -9.69
N LYS A 45 11.44 -2.58 -9.51
CA LYS A 45 12.36 -2.92 -10.61
C LYS A 45 11.66 -3.69 -11.74
N ALA A 46 10.63 -4.47 -11.42
CA ALA A 46 9.69 -5.02 -12.40
C ALA A 46 8.33 -5.37 -11.78
N SER A 47 7.34 -5.67 -12.64
CA SER A 47 6.05 -6.26 -12.24
C SER A 47 6.26 -7.54 -11.43
N GLY A 48 5.39 -7.81 -10.45
CA GLY A 48 5.44 -8.97 -9.56
C GLY A 48 5.90 -8.66 -8.13
N THR A 49 6.06 -7.38 -7.78
CA THR A 49 6.48 -6.95 -6.45
C THR A 49 5.66 -5.76 -5.94
N SER A 50 5.88 -5.34 -4.70
CA SER A 50 5.09 -4.33 -4.00
C SER A 50 5.82 -3.71 -2.83
N GLY A 51 5.21 -2.67 -2.29
CA GLY A 51 5.58 -2.05 -1.02
C GLY A 51 4.37 -1.92 -0.11
N MET A 52 4.63 -1.81 1.19
CA MET A 52 3.59 -1.54 2.19
C MET A 52 4.03 -0.38 3.08
N LEU A 53 3.06 0.46 3.44
CA LEU A 53 3.20 1.50 4.46
C LEU A 53 2.30 1.14 5.64
N ARG A 54 2.84 1.15 6.85
CA ARG A 54 2.05 1.09 8.08
C ARG A 54 1.89 2.49 8.66
N PHE A 55 0.67 2.83 8.98
CA PHE A 55 0.31 4.11 9.57
C PHE A 55 -0.12 3.93 11.02
N ARG A 56 0.16 4.95 11.84
CA ARG A 56 -0.38 5.10 13.18
C ARG A 56 -0.92 6.51 13.35
N THR A 57 -2.10 6.61 13.93
CA THR A 57 -2.78 7.88 14.22
C THR A 57 -2.40 8.40 15.60
N SER A 58 -2.75 9.66 15.92
CA SER A 58 -2.53 10.18 17.27
C SER A 58 -3.40 9.51 18.34
N THR A 59 -4.53 8.93 17.92
CA THR A 59 -5.43 8.15 18.79
C THR A 59 -4.93 6.73 19.05
N GLY A 60 -3.86 6.29 18.38
CA GLY A 60 -3.27 4.96 18.52
C GLY A 60 -3.82 3.91 17.54
N GLU A 61 -4.80 4.26 16.71
CA GLU A 61 -5.30 3.41 15.64
C GLU A 61 -4.19 3.15 14.61
N SER A 62 -4.11 1.92 14.10
CA SER A 62 -3.11 1.52 13.11
C SER A 62 -3.76 0.82 11.93
N PHE A 63 -3.20 1.05 10.74
CA PHE A 63 -3.62 0.42 9.51
C PHE A 63 -2.45 0.29 8.54
N CYS A 64 -2.59 -0.55 7.52
CA CYS A 64 -1.59 -0.74 6.48
C CYS A 64 -2.17 -0.49 5.09
N LEU A 65 -1.37 0.11 4.21
CA LEU A 65 -1.63 0.26 2.79
C LEU A 65 -0.61 -0.56 2.01
N ALA A 66 -1.07 -1.50 1.19
CA ALA A 66 -0.24 -2.23 0.24
C ALA A 66 -0.51 -1.73 -1.17
N VAL A 67 0.55 -1.48 -1.94
CA VAL A 67 0.46 -1.15 -3.37
C VAL A 67 1.56 -1.84 -4.15
N GLY A 68 1.25 -2.25 -5.37
CA GLY A 68 2.25 -2.87 -6.24
C GLY A 68 1.76 -3.06 -7.66
N VAL A 69 2.51 -3.84 -8.42
CA VAL A 69 2.17 -4.21 -9.79
C VAL A 69 2.23 -5.73 -9.91
N HIS A 70 1.16 -6.32 -10.44
CA HIS A 70 1.05 -7.75 -10.70
C HIS A 70 0.52 -7.96 -12.11
N ASN A 71 1.14 -8.86 -12.89
CA ASN A 71 0.84 -9.07 -14.30
C ASN A 71 0.64 -7.76 -15.09
N TYR A 72 1.59 -6.83 -14.91
CA TYR A 72 1.64 -5.54 -15.62
C TYR A 72 0.52 -4.56 -15.28
N SER A 73 -0.31 -4.83 -14.27
CA SER A 73 -1.33 -3.90 -13.77
C SER A 73 -1.14 -3.59 -12.29
N ARG A 74 -1.47 -2.36 -11.90
CA ARG A 74 -1.54 -1.93 -10.49
C ARG A 74 -2.48 -2.81 -9.66
N TRP A 75 -2.18 -2.95 -8.38
CA TRP A 75 -3.07 -3.47 -7.37
C TRP A 75 -2.89 -2.70 -6.05
N CYS A 76 -3.91 -2.74 -5.20
CA CYS A 76 -3.86 -2.17 -3.86
C CYS A 76 -4.69 -2.98 -2.87
N ASP A 77 -4.38 -2.82 -1.59
CA ASP A 77 -5.21 -3.30 -0.49
C ASP A 77 -5.02 -2.41 0.76
N ILE A 78 -6.02 -2.40 1.63
CA ILE A 78 -6.01 -1.69 2.91
C ILE A 78 -6.35 -2.69 4.02
N ILE A 79 -5.47 -2.78 5.02
CA ILE A 79 -5.72 -3.52 6.26
C ILE A 79 -6.06 -2.50 7.34
N VAL A 80 -7.34 -2.47 7.73
CA VAL A 80 -7.83 -1.68 8.86
C VAL A 80 -7.64 -2.42 10.18
N ASP A 81 -7.72 -1.68 11.29
CA ASP A 81 -7.73 -2.22 12.65
C ASP A 81 -6.54 -3.16 12.94
N ALA A 82 -5.36 -2.81 12.42
CA ALA A 82 -4.15 -3.60 12.61
C ALA A 82 -3.70 -3.52 14.08
N GLY A 83 -3.56 -4.67 14.73
CA GLY A 83 -3.03 -4.74 16.09
C GLY A 83 -1.55 -4.34 16.17
N ASP A 84 -1.03 -4.16 17.38
CA ASP A 84 0.38 -3.78 17.56
C ASP A 84 1.35 -4.84 17.00
N ASP A 85 0.96 -6.12 17.04
CA ASP A 85 1.73 -7.22 16.45
C ASP A 85 1.56 -7.32 14.92
N ASP A 86 0.53 -6.71 14.33
CA ASP A 86 0.26 -6.68 12.89
C ASP A 86 1.18 -5.65 12.19
N THR A 87 2.48 -5.87 12.32
CA THR A 87 3.53 -5.10 11.61
C THR A 87 3.46 -5.33 10.11
N ALA A 88 3.95 -4.36 9.33
CA ALA A 88 4.01 -4.51 7.88
C ALA A 88 4.90 -5.70 7.49
N VAL A 89 6.02 -5.92 8.18
CA VAL A 89 6.89 -7.10 7.93
C VAL A 89 6.17 -8.44 8.17
N ARG A 90 5.21 -8.51 9.10
CA ARG A 90 4.41 -9.71 9.33
C ARG A 90 3.29 -9.88 8.30
N ILE A 91 2.62 -8.79 7.92
CA ILE A 91 1.48 -8.86 6.99
C ILE A 91 1.93 -9.01 5.54
N HIS A 92 2.96 -8.28 5.11
CA HIS A 92 3.37 -8.18 3.70
C HIS A 92 3.60 -9.53 3.00
N PRO A 93 4.22 -10.55 3.64
CA PRO A 93 4.40 -11.88 3.03
C PRO A 93 3.08 -12.58 2.67
N ALA A 94 1.97 -12.28 3.35
CA ALA A 94 0.67 -12.93 3.12
C ALA A 94 0.15 -12.73 1.69
N TYR A 95 0.50 -11.61 1.05
CA TYR A 95 0.16 -11.34 -0.34
C TYR A 95 0.83 -12.30 -1.33
N TYR A 96 1.92 -12.94 -0.94
CA TYR A 96 2.73 -13.81 -1.78
C TYR A 96 2.64 -15.28 -1.37
N SER A 97 1.71 -15.63 -0.50
CA SER A 97 1.40 -17.00 -0.10
C SER A 97 0.08 -17.44 -0.74
N GLU A 98 0.11 -18.43 -1.63
CA GLU A 98 -1.08 -18.89 -2.38
C GLU A 98 -2.20 -19.40 -1.48
N SER A 99 -1.87 -19.93 -0.29
CA SER A 99 -2.86 -20.39 0.69
C SER A 99 -3.52 -19.24 1.47
N ASN A 100 -3.01 -18.02 1.36
CA ASN A 100 -3.53 -16.88 2.10
C ASN A 100 -4.55 -16.09 1.27
N PRO A 101 -5.74 -15.77 1.81
CA PRO A 101 -6.75 -15.01 1.09
C PRO A 101 -6.27 -13.65 0.55
N ARG A 102 -5.27 -13.02 1.17
CA ARG A 102 -4.71 -11.74 0.69
C ARG A 102 -4.02 -11.87 -0.66
N ASN A 103 -3.56 -13.06 -1.05
CA ASN A 103 -2.98 -13.28 -2.37
C ASN A 103 -3.96 -12.92 -3.49
N GLN A 104 -5.26 -13.12 -3.29
CA GLN A 104 -6.29 -12.76 -4.25
C GLN A 104 -6.29 -11.26 -4.60
N MET A 105 -5.84 -10.39 -3.70
CA MET A 105 -5.78 -8.95 -3.95
C MET A 105 -4.80 -8.58 -5.07
N LEU A 106 -3.74 -9.37 -5.27
CA LEU A 106 -2.79 -9.17 -6.38
C LEU A 106 -3.47 -9.43 -7.72
N TRP A 107 -4.29 -10.48 -7.77
CA TRP A 107 -5.02 -10.92 -8.96
C TRP A 107 -6.21 -10.04 -9.29
N ASN A 108 -6.83 -9.42 -8.28
CA ASN A 108 -7.94 -8.51 -8.50
C ASN A 108 -7.52 -7.20 -9.20
N GLN A 109 -6.23 -6.84 -9.16
CA GLN A 109 -5.64 -5.70 -9.88
C GLN A 109 -6.45 -4.39 -9.72
N LEU A 110 -7.01 -4.16 -8.52
CA LEU A 110 -7.91 -3.05 -8.26
C LEU A 110 -7.20 -1.70 -8.41
N SER A 111 -7.84 -0.76 -9.11
CA SER A 111 -7.42 0.65 -9.17
C SER A 111 -7.94 1.49 -8.01
N SER A 112 -8.91 0.99 -7.25
CA SER A 112 -9.40 1.68 -6.07
C SER A 112 -9.98 0.71 -5.05
N LEU A 113 -9.92 1.11 -3.79
CA LEU A 113 -10.49 0.35 -2.68
C LEU A 113 -10.88 1.30 -1.56
N GLU A 114 -11.97 0.97 -0.88
CA GLU A 114 -12.40 1.63 0.34
C GLU A 114 -12.54 0.61 1.47
N ARG A 115 -12.14 1.02 2.67
CA ARG A 115 -12.34 0.27 3.92
C ARG A 115 -12.73 1.24 5.02
N THR A 116 -13.58 0.79 5.93
CA THR A 116 -13.96 1.54 7.13
C THR A 116 -13.45 0.78 8.34
N THR A 117 -12.81 1.50 9.25
CA THR A 117 -12.26 0.96 10.49
C THR A 117 -13.36 0.78 11.54
N ALA A 118 -13.07 0.05 12.62
CA ALA A 118 -14.04 -0.18 13.69
C ALA A 118 -14.49 1.12 14.39
N THR A 119 -13.67 2.18 14.35
CA THR A 119 -13.99 3.51 14.89
C THR A 119 -14.81 4.37 13.94
N GLY A 120 -15.08 3.88 12.72
CA GLY A 120 -15.87 4.56 11.70
C GLY A 120 -15.04 5.45 10.75
N ARG A 121 -13.71 5.42 10.81
CA ARG A 121 -12.86 6.14 9.86
C ARG A 121 -12.84 5.42 8.52
N THR A 122 -13.13 6.14 7.44
CA THR A 122 -13.02 5.61 6.08
C THR A 122 -11.65 5.90 5.48
N LEU A 123 -11.02 4.86 4.94
CA LEU A 123 -9.76 4.92 4.22
C LEU A 123 -10.00 4.52 2.77
N THR A 124 -9.52 5.36 1.86
CA THR A 124 -9.66 5.14 0.41
C THR A 124 -8.29 5.23 -0.24
N ILE A 125 -8.02 4.31 -1.16
CA ILE A 125 -6.93 4.41 -2.11
C ILE A 125 -7.52 4.47 -3.51
N LYS A 126 -7.08 5.43 -4.33
CA LYS A 126 -7.51 5.55 -5.72
C LYS A 126 -6.35 5.90 -6.62
N PHE A 127 -6.04 5.00 -7.54
CA PHE A 127 -5.20 5.31 -8.69
C PHE A 127 -5.99 6.19 -9.67
N PHE A 128 -5.43 7.35 -10.00
CA PHE A 128 -6.02 8.31 -10.95
C PHE A 128 -5.21 8.46 -12.23
N ARG A 129 -3.98 7.92 -12.24
CA ARG A 129 -3.21 7.63 -13.45
C ARG A 129 -2.62 6.24 -13.30
N ASP A 130 -3.16 5.30 -14.08
CA ASP A 130 -2.95 3.87 -13.85
C ASP A 130 -2.54 3.09 -15.10
N ASP A 131 -2.20 3.81 -16.17
CA ASP A 131 -1.61 3.31 -17.41
C ASP A 131 -0.09 3.54 -17.46
N GLY A 132 0.61 2.66 -18.19
CA GLY A 132 2.06 2.75 -18.38
C GLY A 132 2.87 2.35 -17.15
N HIS A 133 3.99 3.05 -16.94
CA HIS A 133 5.04 2.68 -15.97
C HIS A 133 5.19 3.66 -14.81
N GLU A 134 4.47 4.78 -14.84
CA GLU A 134 4.52 5.78 -13.78
C GLU A 134 3.07 6.08 -13.38
N LEU A 135 2.72 5.58 -12.21
CA LEU A 135 1.38 5.49 -11.68
C LEU A 135 1.22 6.49 -10.54
N PHE A 136 -0.01 6.96 -10.34
CA PHE A 136 -0.33 7.93 -9.31
C PHE A 136 -1.59 7.54 -8.56
N ALA A 137 -1.50 7.57 -7.23
CA ALA A 137 -2.63 7.32 -6.36
C ALA A 137 -2.69 8.29 -5.18
N THR A 138 -3.89 8.46 -4.65
CA THR A 138 -4.18 9.20 -3.42
C THR A 138 -4.97 8.36 -2.46
#